data_AF-A0A970U1X5-F1
#
_entry.id   AF-A0A970U1X5-F1
#
_cell.length_a   1.000
_cell.length_b   1.000
_cell.length_c   1.000
_cell.angle_alpha   90.00
_cell.angle_beta   90.00
_cell.angle_gamma   90.00
#
_symmetry.space_group_name_H-M   'P 1'
#
loop_
_entity.id
_entity.type
_entity.pdbx_description
1 polymer ?
#
loop_
_entity_poly.entity_id
_entity_poly.type
_entity_poly.pdbx_seq_one_letter_code
_entity_poly.pdbx_strand_id
1 'polypeptide(L)'
;MIQDLLTEQRNEITACTIYKRLSETLKDPANAQVLLKMSQEEYRHYQVLKKMTQKDVSPHRFQVFFFTLLTRVLGLPFGMKMLERSEDKAVETYRKLSGQYPQLNALVKDEASHEEQLIGMIDEEKLDYMGLVVLGLNDALVELTGALAGFTFAFQNTRLIAVTALIMGISASFSMSASE
;
A
#
# COMPACT_ATOMS: atom_id res chain seq x y z
N MET A 1 -5.65 25.04 17.10
CA MET A 1 -5.60 25.75 15.81
C MET A 1 -4.19 25.83 15.22
N ILE A 2 -3.23 26.57 15.80
CA ILE A 2 -1.85 26.62 15.26
C ILE A 2 -1.11 25.28 15.44
N GLN A 3 -1.32 24.57 16.55
CA GLN A 3 -0.72 23.25 16.78
C GLN A 3 -1.25 22.18 15.81
N ASP A 4 -2.52 22.25 15.43
CA ASP A 4 -3.13 21.31 14.48
C ASP A 4 -2.52 21.52 13.09
N LEU A 5 -2.42 22.78 12.64
CA LEU A 5 -1.76 23.11 11.36
C LEU A 5 -0.28 22.73 11.32
N LEU A 6 0.45 22.82 12.44
CA LEU A 6 1.84 22.35 12.52
C LEU A 6 1.95 20.82 12.46
N THR A 7 0.95 20.11 12.98
CA THR A 7 0.87 18.66 12.90
C THR A 7 0.60 18.24 11.47
N GLU A 8 -0.38 18.86 10.80
CA GLU A 8 -0.65 18.57 9.39
C GLU A 8 0.51 18.97 8.49
N GLN A 9 1.16 20.11 8.73
CA GLN A 9 2.38 20.47 8.03
C GLN A 9 3.47 19.39 8.16
N ARG A 10 3.60 18.75 9.33
CA ARG A 10 4.52 17.62 9.51
C ARG A 10 4.08 16.37 8.76
N ASN A 11 2.77 16.14 8.68
CA ASN A 11 2.19 15.02 7.95
C ASN A 11 2.47 15.16 6.45
N GLU A 12 2.20 16.32 5.84
CA GLU A 12 2.43 16.53 4.38
C GLU A 12 3.89 16.29 3.99
N ILE A 13 4.85 16.82 4.75
CA ILE A 13 6.26 16.60 4.44
C ILE A 13 6.69 15.15 4.67
N THR A 14 6.02 14.45 5.59
CA THR A 14 6.24 13.02 5.83
C THR A 14 5.68 12.18 4.69
N ALA A 15 4.44 12.45 4.25
CA ALA A 15 3.79 11.82 3.10
C ALA A 15 4.60 12.06 1.81
N CYS A 16 4.98 13.31 1.54
CA CYS A 16 5.90 13.70 0.46
C CYS A 16 7.15 12.82 0.42
N THR A 17 7.80 12.62 1.58
CA THR A 17 9.01 11.80 1.69
C THR A 17 8.72 10.31 1.44
N ILE A 18 7.59 9.80 1.92
CA ILE A 18 7.16 8.41 1.71
C ILE A 18 6.88 8.17 0.23
N TYR A 19 6.02 8.98 -0.40
CA TYR A 19 5.70 8.87 -1.82
C TYR A 19 6.95 8.92 -2.71
N LYS A 20 7.88 9.84 -2.41
CA LYS A 20 9.15 9.91 -3.13
C LYS A 20 9.96 8.61 -3.04
N ARG A 21 10.16 8.08 -1.82
CA ARG A 21 10.91 6.83 -1.63
C ARG A 21 10.25 5.64 -2.31
N LEU A 22 8.91 5.58 -2.26
CA LEU A 22 8.16 4.51 -2.91
C LEU A 22 8.28 4.61 -4.43
N SER A 23 8.21 5.82 -5.01
CA SER A 23 8.43 6.04 -6.44
C SER A 23 9.79 5.56 -6.94
N GLU A 24 10.84 5.67 -6.12
CA GLU A 24 12.20 5.20 -6.45
C GLU A 24 12.36 3.68 -6.34
N THR A 25 11.43 2.99 -5.66
CA THR A 25 11.52 1.54 -5.38
C THR A 25 10.57 0.72 -6.26
N LEU A 26 9.54 1.33 -6.82
CA LEU A 26 8.56 0.67 -7.68
C LEU A 26 9.18 0.22 -9.01
N LYS A 27 8.79 -0.98 -9.45
CA LYS A 27 9.23 -1.55 -10.73
C LYS A 27 8.47 -0.96 -11.92
N ASP A 28 7.18 -0.68 -11.74
CA ASP A 28 6.34 -0.11 -12.79
C ASP A 28 6.57 1.42 -12.91
N PRO A 29 7.06 1.90 -14.07
CA PRO A 29 7.30 3.32 -14.29
C PRO A 29 6.04 4.18 -14.25
N ALA A 30 4.86 3.65 -14.61
CA ALA A 30 3.61 4.40 -14.57
C ALA A 30 3.23 4.73 -13.12
N ASN A 31 3.16 3.69 -12.28
CA ASN A 31 2.91 3.82 -10.84
C ASN A 31 3.97 4.66 -10.12
N ALA A 32 5.25 4.48 -10.47
CA ALA A 32 6.33 5.32 -9.94
C ALA A 32 6.11 6.82 -10.25
N GLN A 33 5.69 7.14 -11.48
CA GLN A 33 5.45 8.52 -11.90
C GLN A 33 4.26 9.14 -11.18
N VAL A 34 3.18 8.38 -10.92
CA VAL A 34 2.04 8.83 -10.14
C VAL A 34 2.48 9.21 -8.71
N LEU A 35 3.20 8.33 -8.01
CA LEU A 35 3.67 8.64 -6.66
C LEU A 35 4.66 9.81 -6.62
N LEU A 36 5.51 9.94 -7.64
CA LEU A 36 6.41 11.08 -7.74
C LEU A 36 5.64 12.40 -7.90
N LYS A 37 4.54 12.39 -8.68
CA LYS A 37 3.67 13.54 -8.85
C LYS A 37 2.97 13.89 -7.54
N MET A 38 2.37 12.91 -6.86
CA MET A 38 1.75 13.11 -5.54
C MET A 38 2.75 13.68 -4.53
N SER A 39 3.98 13.15 -4.49
CA SER A 39 5.06 13.71 -3.65
C SER A 39 5.31 15.21 -3.88
N GLN A 40 5.21 15.67 -5.13
CA GLN A 40 5.36 17.09 -5.46
C GLN A 40 4.14 17.92 -5.06
N GLU A 41 2.94 17.34 -5.13
CA GLU A 41 1.67 17.95 -4.68
C GLU A 41 1.68 18.12 -3.16
N GLU A 42 2.03 17.07 -2.40
CA GLU A 42 2.25 17.12 -0.96
C GLU A 42 3.28 18.19 -0.54
N TYR A 43 4.36 18.33 -1.31
CA TYR A 43 5.35 19.37 -1.05
C TYR A 43 4.77 20.78 -1.27
N ARG A 44 3.84 20.96 -2.21
CA ARG A 44 3.12 22.24 -2.39
C ARG A 44 2.18 22.50 -1.22
N HIS A 45 1.46 21.49 -0.74
CA HIS A 45 0.60 21.60 0.44
C HIS A 45 1.41 22.00 1.67
N TYR A 46 2.55 21.35 1.91
CA TYR A 46 3.53 21.74 2.93
C TYR A 46 3.92 23.23 2.83
N GLN A 47 4.18 23.74 1.61
CA GLN A 47 4.53 25.15 1.43
C GLN A 47 3.37 26.10 1.72
N VAL A 48 2.15 25.73 1.36
CA VAL A 48 0.94 26.51 1.68
C VAL A 48 0.78 26.60 3.20
N LEU A 49 0.88 25.47 3.90
CA LEU A 49 0.80 25.42 5.36
C LEU A 49 1.95 26.20 6.00
N LYS A 50 3.19 26.08 5.48
CA LYS A 50 4.35 26.85 5.95
C LYS A 50 4.14 28.36 5.87
N LYS A 51 3.49 28.85 4.81
CA LYS A 51 3.13 30.28 4.68
C LYS A 51 2.13 30.72 5.75
N MET A 52 1.24 29.83 6.19
CA MET A 52 0.26 30.11 7.25
C MET A 52 0.87 29.99 8.66
N THR A 53 1.67 28.95 8.91
CA THR A 53 2.27 28.68 10.23
C THR A 53 3.53 29.49 10.50
N GLN A 54 4.18 30.01 9.45
CA GLN A 54 5.46 30.74 9.50
C GLN A 54 6.58 29.96 10.20
N LYS A 55 6.49 28.63 10.21
CA LYS A 55 7.47 27.73 10.84
C LYS A 55 7.91 26.64 9.87
N ASP A 56 9.17 26.21 10.00
CA ASP A 56 9.72 25.09 9.25
C ASP A 56 9.64 23.83 10.10
N VAL A 57 9.13 22.73 9.53
CA VAL A 57 8.96 21.45 10.23
C VAL A 57 9.59 20.34 9.40
N SER A 58 10.41 19.52 10.06
CA SER A 58 11.07 18.38 9.40
C SER A 58 10.19 17.13 9.40
N PRO A 59 10.33 16.25 8.39
CA PRO A 59 9.57 15.01 8.30
C PRO A 59 9.87 14.05 9.45
N HIS A 60 8.88 13.23 9.81
CA HIS A 60 9.03 12.26 10.88
C HIS A 60 9.81 11.03 10.40
N ARG A 61 11.15 11.07 10.54
CA ARG A 61 12.05 10.02 10.02
C ARG A 61 11.70 8.58 10.41
N PHE A 62 11.27 8.36 11.67
CA PHE A 62 10.86 7.03 12.14
C PHE A 62 9.59 6.55 11.42
N GLN A 63 8.60 7.42 11.26
CA GLN A 63 7.37 7.10 10.53
C GLN A 63 7.67 6.81 9.06
N VAL A 64 8.50 7.62 8.40
CA VAL A 64 8.93 7.35 7.02
C VAL A 64 9.58 5.97 6.92
N PHE A 65 10.51 5.63 7.82
CA PHE A 65 11.17 4.32 7.82
C PHE A 65 10.17 3.18 8.04
N PHE A 66 9.29 3.31 9.03
CA PHE A 66 8.29 2.30 9.36
C PHE A 66 7.32 2.05 8.20
N PHE A 67 6.77 3.11 7.60
CA PHE A 67 5.87 2.98 6.45
C PHE A 67 6.58 2.38 5.25
N THR A 68 7.78 2.85 4.89
CA THR A 68 8.54 2.25 3.76
C THR A 68 8.83 0.77 3.99
N LEU A 69 9.19 0.37 5.21
CA LEU A 69 9.42 -1.04 5.55
C LEU A 69 8.12 -1.85 5.46
N LEU A 70 7.03 -1.31 5.99
CA LEU A 70 5.72 -1.98 6.01
C LEU A 70 5.18 -2.21 4.61
N THR A 71 5.24 -1.19 3.73
CA THR A 71 4.86 -1.31 2.33
C THR A 71 5.69 -2.36 1.59
N ARG A 72 6.98 -2.49 1.93
CA ARG A 72 7.85 -3.51 1.32
C ARG A 72 7.52 -4.93 1.77
N VAL A 73 7.01 -5.11 2.99
CA VAL A 73 6.67 -6.43 3.54
C VAL A 73 5.24 -6.86 3.19
N LEU A 74 4.27 -5.93 3.25
CA LEU A 74 2.84 -6.21 3.07
C LEU A 74 2.31 -5.86 1.68
N GLY A 75 3.09 -5.14 0.86
CA GLY A 75 2.71 -4.70 -0.48
C GLY A 75 2.28 -3.23 -0.54
N LEU A 76 2.24 -2.70 -1.78
CA LEU A 76 1.87 -1.31 -2.08
C LEU A 76 0.48 -0.93 -1.56
N PRO A 77 -0.59 -1.73 -1.77
CA PRO A 77 -1.94 -1.33 -1.38
C PRO A 77 -2.10 -1.10 0.12
N PHE A 78 -1.40 -1.90 0.93
CA PHE A 78 -1.44 -1.75 2.39
C PHE A 78 -0.77 -0.46 2.85
N GLY A 79 0.39 -0.14 2.25
CA GLY A 79 1.11 1.10 2.51
C GLY A 79 0.28 2.33 2.17
N MET A 80 -0.38 2.32 1.01
CA MET A 80 -1.22 3.42 0.55
C MET A 80 -2.45 3.62 1.43
N LYS A 81 -3.19 2.56 1.75
CA LYS A 81 -4.37 2.67 2.61
C LYS A 81 -4.04 3.17 4.02
N MET A 82 -2.86 2.81 4.54
CA MET A 82 -2.37 3.33 5.82
C MET A 82 -2.04 4.83 5.76
N LEU A 83 -1.52 5.31 4.64
CA LEU A 83 -1.15 6.72 4.45
C LEU A 83 -2.39 7.59 4.24
N GLU A 84 -3.33 7.15 3.40
CA GLU A 84 -4.64 7.79 3.17
C GLU A 84 -5.41 8.00 4.49
N ARG A 85 -5.39 7.00 5.38
CA ARG A 85 -6.04 7.12 6.70
C ARG A 85 -5.45 8.24 7.57
N SER A 86 -4.20 8.64 7.32
CA SER A 86 -3.60 9.79 7.98
C SER A 86 -4.06 11.11 7.33
N GLU A 87 -4.25 11.13 6.01
CA GLU A 87 -4.76 12.27 5.23
C GLU A 87 -6.25 12.54 5.48
N ASP A 88 -7.07 11.51 5.76
CA ASP A 88 -8.48 11.67 6.15
C ASP A 88 -8.66 12.65 7.33
N LYS A 89 -7.77 12.56 8.32
CA LYS A 89 -7.77 13.44 9.49
C LYS A 89 -7.35 14.87 9.12
N ALA A 90 -6.42 15.01 8.18
CA ALA A 90 -6.00 16.30 7.65
C ALA A 90 -7.16 16.97 6.92
N VAL A 91 -7.87 16.24 6.06
CA VAL A 91 -9.06 16.70 5.33
C VAL A 91 -10.16 17.17 6.27
N GLU A 92 -10.45 16.43 7.34
CA GLU A 92 -11.40 16.90 8.36
C GLU A 92 -10.98 18.23 9.00
N THR A 93 -9.69 18.38 9.30
CA THR A 93 -9.12 19.61 9.87
C THR A 93 -9.21 20.76 8.87
N TYR A 94 -8.91 20.53 7.60
CA TYR A 94 -9.03 21.51 6.52
C TYR A 94 -10.48 21.93 6.29
N ARG A 95 -11.44 21.00 6.30
CA ARG A 95 -12.87 21.30 6.17
C ARG A 95 -13.39 22.16 7.32
N LYS A 96 -12.89 21.99 8.55
CA LYS A 96 -13.26 22.84 9.70
C LYS A 96 -12.69 24.26 9.57
N LEU A 97 -11.50 24.39 8.96
CA LEU A 97 -10.79 25.67 8.82
C LEU A 97 -11.05 26.38 7.48
N SER A 98 -11.71 25.72 6.53
CA SER A 98 -12.00 26.25 5.19
C SER A 98 -12.83 27.55 5.20
N GLY A 99 -13.67 27.73 6.22
CA GLY A 99 -14.44 28.96 6.41
C GLY A 99 -13.58 30.19 6.70
N GLN A 100 -12.38 30.02 7.25
CA GLN A 100 -11.41 31.11 7.51
C GLN A 100 -10.36 31.22 6.40
N TYR A 101 -9.98 30.11 5.79
CA TYR A 101 -8.94 30.05 4.77
C TYR A 101 -9.44 29.33 3.51
N PRO A 102 -9.90 30.08 2.49
CA PRO A 102 -10.40 29.50 1.24
C PRO A 102 -9.37 28.64 0.51
N GLN A 103 -8.08 28.87 0.76
CA GLN A 103 -6.97 28.11 0.18
C GLN A 103 -6.99 26.63 0.60
N LEU A 104 -7.55 26.30 1.78
CA LEU A 104 -7.64 24.92 2.26
C LEU A 104 -8.67 24.10 1.48
N ASN A 105 -9.64 24.73 0.81
CA ASN A 105 -10.57 24.01 -0.07
C ASN A 105 -9.86 23.44 -1.31
N ALA A 106 -8.76 24.07 -1.75
CA ALA A 106 -7.95 23.50 -2.83
C ALA A 106 -7.27 22.22 -2.38
N LEU A 107 -6.66 22.21 -1.18
CA LEU A 107 -6.02 21.02 -0.60
C LEU A 107 -7.01 19.87 -0.45
N VAL A 108 -8.21 20.12 0.09
CA VAL A 108 -9.26 19.09 0.22
C VAL A 108 -9.66 18.48 -1.13
N LYS A 109 -9.61 19.27 -2.21
CA LYS A 109 -9.92 18.79 -3.56
C LYS A 109 -8.76 17.97 -4.12
N ASP A 110 -7.52 18.39 -3.85
CA ASP A 110 -6.32 17.66 -4.25
C ASP A 110 -6.31 16.28 -3.58
N GLU A 111 -6.63 16.19 -2.28
CA GLU A 111 -6.70 14.89 -1.56
C GLU A 111 -7.72 13.92 -2.15
N ALA A 112 -8.87 14.42 -2.62
CA ALA A 112 -9.84 13.56 -3.30
C ALA A 112 -9.28 13.00 -4.62
N SER A 113 -8.45 13.78 -5.32
CA SER A 113 -7.78 13.30 -6.54
C SER A 113 -6.65 12.34 -6.23
N HIS A 114 -5.96 12.52 -5.10
CA HIS A 114 -4.94 11.58 -4.61
C HIS A 114 -5.57 10.21 -4.34
N GLU A 115 -6.68 10.15 -3.62
CA GLU A 115 -7.41 8.91 -3.34
C GLU A 115 -7.82 8.17 -4.63
N GLU A 116 -8.39 8.89 -5.61
CA GLU A 116 -8.80 8.31 -6.89
C GLU A 116 -7.60 7.71 -7.66
N GLN A 117 -6.45 8.40 -7.67
CA GLN A 117 -5.22 7.90 -8.29
C GLN A 117 -4.71 6.64 -7.58
N LEU A 118 -4.71 6.62 -6.24
CA LEU A 118 -4.29 5.46 -5.45
C LEU A 118 -5.20 4.25 -5.67
N ILE A 119 -6.52 4.45 -5.74
CA ILE A 119 -7.47 3.37 -6.04
C ILE A 119 -7.18 2.77 -7.41
N GLY A 120 -6.97 3.61 -8.43
CA GLY A 120 -6.62 3.16 -9.78
C GLY A 120 -5.36 2.28 -9.79
N MET A 121 -4.30 2.71 -9.10
CA MET A 121 -3.06 1.94 -8.98
C MET A 121 -3.25 0.59 -8.26
N ILE A 122 -4.10 0.56 -7.22
CA ILE A 122 -4.36 -0.66 -6.45
C ILE A 122 -5.18 -1.68 -7.24
N ASP A 123 -6.18 -1.23 -7.99
CA ASP A 123 -7.02 -2.13 -8.79
C ASP A 123 -6.19 -2.81 -9.90
N GLU A 124 -5.25 -2.10 -10.51
CA GLU A 124 -4.31 -2.69 -11.48
C GLU A 124 -3.46 -3.81 -10.84
N GLU A 125 -2.80 -3.55 -9.70
CA GLU A 125 -2.00 -4.59 -9.02
C GLU A 125 -2.83 -5.77 -8.51
N LYS A 126 -4.04 -5.52 -8.00
CA LYS A 126 -4.92 -6.56 -7.49
C LYS A 126 -5.40 -7.49 -8.59
N LEU A 127 -5.72 -6.96 -9.78
CA LEU A 127 -6.14 -7.77 -10.92
C LEU A 127 -5.02 -8.73 -11.36
N ASP A 128 -3.78 -8.24 -11.46
CA ASP A 128 -2.62 -9.08 -11.79
C ASP A 128 -2.35 -10.12 -10.69
N TYR A 129 -2.38 -9.71 -9.43
CA TYR A 129 -2.19 -10.63 -8.29
C TYR A 129 -3.26 -11.72 -8.23
N MET A 130 -4.54 -11.37 -8.44
CA MET A 130 -5.62 -12.36 -8.49
C MET A 130 -5.45 -13.33 -9.66
N GLY A 131 -4.95 -12.86 -10.81
CA GLY A 131 -4.62 -13.71 -11.95
C GLY A 131 -3.55 -14.75 -11.61
N LEU A 132 -2.45 -14.32 -10.99
CA LEU A 132 -1.36 -15.21 -10.56
C LEU A 132 -1.79 -16.17 -9.46
N VAL A 133 -2.54 -15.69 -8.45
CA VAL A 133 -3.07 -16.56 -7.40
C VAL A 133 -4.00 -17.62 -7.98
N VAL A 134 -4.91 -17.27 -8.89
CA VAL A 134 -5.82 -18.25 -9.51
C VAL A 134 -5.04 -19.27 -10.35
N LEU A 135 -4.02 -18.83 -11.09
CA LEU A 135 -3.17 -19.72 -11.88
C LEU A 135 -2.38 -20.68 -10.99
N GLY A 136 -1.71 -20.16 -9.97
CA GLY A 136 -0.94 -20.97 -9.03
C GLY A 136 -1.81 -21.91 -8.19
N LEU A 137 -3.00 -21.47 -7.79
CA LEU A 137 -3.94 -22.32 -7.05
C LEU A 137 -4.50 -23.43 -7.96
N ASN A 138 -4.72 -23.16 -9.24
CA ASN A 138 -5.10 -24.19 -10.21
C ASN A 138 -4.00 -25.23 -10.41
N ASP A 139 -2.76 -24.80 -10.59
CA ASP A 139 -1.62 -25.71 -10.76
C ASP A 139 -1.38 -26.56 -9.50
N ALA A 140 -1.42 -25.93 -8.31
CA ALA A 140 -1.33 -26.62 -7.03
C ALA A 140 -2.45 -27.65 -6.83
N LEU A 141 -3.69 -27.30 -7.19
CA LEU A 141 -4.84 -28.21 -7.05
C LEU A 141 -4.72 -29.40 -7.99
N VAL A 142 -4.29 -29.19 -9.23
CA VAL A 142 -4.08 -30.28 -10.20
C VAL A 142 -2.96 -31.21 -9.72
N GLU A 143 -1.82 -30.66 -9.28
CA GLU A 143 -0.69 -31.43 -8.76
C GLU A 143 -1.07 -32.21 -7.49
N LEU A 144 -1.74 -31.56 -6.54
CA LEU A 144 -2.17 -32.18 -5.29
C LEU A 144 -3.20 -33.28 -5.52
N THR A 145 -4.15 -33.07 -6.44
CA THR A 145 -5.16 -34.08 -6.78
C THR A 145 -4.55 -35.28 -7.50
N GLY A 146 -3.62 -35.06 -8.43
CA GLY A 146 -2.88 -36.12 -9.12
C GLY A 146 -2.04 -36.96 -8.16
N ALA A 147 -1.32 -36.30 -7.25
CA ALA A 147 -0.52 -36.98 -6.23
C ALA A 147 -1.39 -37.72 -5.20
N LEU A 148 -2.52 -37.15 -4.76
CA LEU A 148 -3.49 -37.83 -3.90
C LEU A 148 -4.06 -39.08 -4.56
N ALA A 149 -4.41 -39.03 -5.85
CA ALA A 149 -4.85 -40.20 -6.60
C ALA A 149 -3.74 -41.26 -6.68
N GLY A 150 -2.48 -40.85 -6.86
CA GLY A 150 -1.34 -41.77 -6.79
C GLY A 150 -1.17 -42.41 -5.40
N PHE A 151 -1.31 -41.61 -4.33
CA PHE A 151 -1.19 -42.07 -2.95
C PHE A 151 -2.33 -43.02 -2.55
N THR A 152 -3.55 -42.84 -3.06
CA THR A 152 -4.66 -43.77 -2.79
C THR A 152 -4.46 -45.13 -3.45
N PHE A 153 -3.75 -45.20 -4.59
CA PHE A 153 -3.33 -46.47 -5.19
C PHE A 153 -2.12 -47.09 -4.49
N ALA A 154 -1.15 -46.28 -4.08
CA ALA A 154 0.10 -46.75 -3.50
C ALA A 154 -0.01 -47.15 -2.02
N PHE A 155 -0.85 -46.44 -1.24
CA PHE A 155 -1.02 -46.65 0.19
C PHE A 155 -2.43 -47.16 0.49
N GLN A 156 -2.55 -48.22 1.30
CA GLN A 156 -3.84 -48.72 1.78
C GLN A 156 -4.31 -48.05 3.08
N ASN A 157 -3.57 -47.08 3.60
CA ASN A 157 -3.85 -46.42 4.87
C ASN A 157 -4.23 -44.95 4.68
N THR A 158 -5.50 -44.65 4.90
CA THR A 158 -6.07 -43.30 4.76
C THR A 158 -5.40 -42.26 5.64
N ARG A 159 -4.92 -42.62 6.84
CA ARG A 159 -4.20 -41.68 7.71
C ARG A 159 -2.85 -41.29 7.13
N LEU A 160 -2.14 -42.26 6.54
CA LEU A 160 -0.84 -42.00 5.92
C LEU A 160 -1.00 -41.10 4.68
N ILE A 161 -2.03 -41.36 3.86
CA ILE A 161 -2.38 -40.52 2.71
C ILE A 161 -2.67 -39.08 3.15
N ALA A 162 -3.48 -38.90 4.20
CA ALA A 162 -3.86 -37.57 4.68
C ALA A 162 -2.65 -36.77 5.19
N VAL A 163 -1.73 -37.40 5.92
CA VAL A 163 -0.51 -36.74 6.43
C VAL A 163 0.42 -36.35 5.27
N THR A 164 0.63 -37.25 4.30
CA THR A 164 1.47 -36.96 3.13
C THR A 164 0.88 -35.84 2.28
N ALA A 165 -0.44 -35.83 2.06
CA ALA A 165 -1.13 -34.77 1.34
C ALA A 165 -1.04 -33.40 2.03
N LEU A 166 -1.11 -33.37 3.37
CA LEU A 166 -0.96 -32.13 4.15
C LEU A 166 0.46 -31.56 4.01
N ILE A 167 1.49 -32.41 4.16
CA ILE A 167 2.90 -32.01 4.04
C ILE A 167 3.18 -31.47 2.63
N MET A 168 2.70 -32.17 1.61
CA MET A 168 2.84 -31.77 0.22
C MET A 168 2.11 -30.45 -0.07
N GLY A 169 0.87 -30.28 0.41
CA GLY A 169 0.11 -29.04 0.24
C GLY A 169 0.82 -27.82 0.83
N ILE A 170 1.33 -27.94 2.06
CA ILE A 170 2.12 -26.86 2.70
C ILE A 170 3.40 -26.57 1.91
N SER A 171 4.09 -27.62 1.46
CA SER A 171 5.34 -27.48 0.70
C SER A 171 5.12 -26.81 -0.66
N ALA A 172 4.05 -27.21 -1.37
CA ALA A 172 3.67 -26.63 -2.65
C ALA A 172 3.28 -25.15 -2.50
N SER A 173 2.49 -24.79 -1.48
CA SER A 173 2.14 -23.38 -1.21
C SER A 173 3.37 -22.50 -0.98
N PHE A 174 4.36 -22.98 -0.21
CA PHE A 174 5.61 -22.23 -0.03
C PHE A 174 6.47 -22.18 -1.28
N SER A 175 6.55 -23.28 -2.04
CA SER A 175 7.32 -23.32 -3.28
C SER A 175 6.78 -22.32 -4.31
N MET A 176 5.45 -22.27 -4.49
CA MET A 176 4.81 -21.36 -5.43
C MET A 176 4.88 -19.92 -4.97
N SER A 177 4.71 -19.66 -3.67
CA SER A 177 4.92 -18.32 -3.09
C SER A 177 6.36 -17.82 -3.17
N ALA A 178 7.34 -18.70 -3.37
CA ALA A 178 8.76 -18.35 -3.47
C ALA A 178 9.31 -18.34 -4.90
N SER A 179 8.55 -18.86 -5.88
CA SER A 179 8.99 -19.04 -7.27
C SER A 179 8.51 -17.93 -8.20
N GLU A 180 7.70 -16.98 -7.72
CA GLU A 180 7.29 -15.73 -8.38
C GLU A 180 7.52 -14.53 -7.47
#